data_AF-A0A2I0TA22-F1
#
_entry.id   AF-A0A2I0TA22-F1
#
_cell.length_a   1.000
_cell.length_b   1.000
_cell.length_c   1.000
_cell.angle_alpha   90.00
_cell.angle_beta   90.00
_cell.angle_gamma   90.00
#
_symmetry.space_group_name_H-M   'P 1'
#
loop_
_entity.id
_entity.type
_entity.pdbx_description
1 polymer ?
#
loop_
_entity_poly.entity_id
_entity_poly.type
_entity_poly.pdbx_seq_one_letter_code
_entity_poly.pdbx_strand_id
1 'polypeptide(L)'
;MLNVPKKWKTTAVSHTKKAKNYLGHSAKNAVITVPAYFNDSQRQATKDAGQIAGLNVLRVINEPTAAALAYGLDKSEDKVIAVYDLGGGTFDISILEIQKGVFEVKSTNGDTFLGGEDFDQALLQHIVKEFKRETGVDLMKDNMALQRVREASEKAKCELSSSVQTDINLPYLTMDASGPKHLNMKLSRAQFEGIVADLIKRTVAPCQKAMQDAEVSKSDIGEVILVGGMTRMPKALKFKYLEASVVIQSSGGLSKDEIENMVKNAEKYAEEDRRRKERVEAVNMAEGIIHDTESKMEEFKDQLPADELALASGADSACVSTRWKDGTVTSSSGFALDEWDERG
;
A
#
# COMPACT_ATOMS: atom_id res chain seq x y z
N MET A 1 22.06 1.06 19.04
CA MET A 1 20.77 1.24 18.34
C MET A 1 20.63 0.12 17.33
N LEU A 2 19.55 -0.66 17.39
CA LEU A 2 19.31 -1.75 16.42
C LEU A 2 19.16 -1.15 15.02
N ASN A 3 20.00 -1.60 14.08
CA ASN A 3 20.03 -1.09 12.70
C ASN A 3 18.92 -1.72 11.86
N VAL A 4 17.67 -1.45 12.24
CA VAL A 4 16.47 -1.99 11.59
C VAL A 4 15.95 -0.99 10.57
N PRO A 5 15.77 -1.37 9.29
CA PRO A 5 15.23 -0.49 8.25
C PRO A 5 13.89 0.13 8.64
N LYS A 6 13.73 1.44 8.37
CA LYS A 6 12.51 2.18 8.70
C LYS A 6 11.24 1.55 8.10
N LYS A 7 11.32 1.07 6.85
CA LYS A 7 10.20 0.41 6.15
C LYS A 7 9.67 -0.80 6.95
N TRP A 8 10.55 -1.63 7.51
CA TRP A 8 10.16 -2.86 8.21
C TRP A 8 9.42 -2.55 9.52
N LYS A 9 9.85 -1.50 10.24
CA LYS A 9 9.16 -1.00 11.43
C LYS A 9 7.75 -0.52 11.10
N THR A 10 7.62 0.31 10.07
CA THR A 10 6.32 0.85 9.64
C THR A 10 5.36 -0.26 9.23
N THR A 11 5.84 -1.24 8.46
CA THR A 11 5.05 -2.40 8.03
C THR A 11 4.58 -3.23 9.23
N ALA A 12 5.47 -3.56 10.17
CA ALA A 12 5.11 -4.32 11.36
C ALA A 12 4.02 -3.61 12.19
N VAL A 13 4.16 -2.31 12.42
CA VAL A 13 3.15 -1.49 13.13
C VAL A 13 1.81 -1.51 12.38
N SER A 14 1.82 -1.34 11.05
CA SER A 14 0.60 -1.38 10.23
C SER A 14 -0.14 -2.72 10.39
N HIS A 15 0.57 -3.86 10.32
CA HIS A 15 -0.04 -5.18 10.51
C HIS A 15 -0.61 -5.38 11.91
N THR A 16 0.06 -4.93 12.97
CA THR A 16 -0.49 -5.02 14.34
C THR A 16 -1.80 -4.24 14.49
N LYS A 17 -1.89 -3.05 13.89
CA LYS A 17 -3.11 -2.24 13.91
C LYS A 17 -4.26 -2.94 13.18
N LYS A 18 -3.98 -3.52 12.01
CA LYS A 18 -4.96 -4.30 11.24
C LYS A 18 -5.47 -5.51 12.04
N ALA A 19 -4.57 -6.27 12.64
CA ALA A 19 -4.93 -7.42 13.48
C ALA A 19 -5.78 -7.00 14.70
N LYS A 20 -5.41 -5.90 15.38
CA LYS A 20 -6.18 -5.37 16.51
C LYS A 20 -7.60 -4.97 16.11
N ASN A 21 -7.74 -4.29 14.97
CA ASN A 21 -9.05 -3.87 14.48
C ASN A 21 -9.95 -5.08 14.16
N TYR A 22 -9.38 -6.15 13.62
CA TYR A 22 -10.11 -7.38 13.32
C TYR A 22 -10.47 -8.18 14.58
N LEU A 23 -9.53 -8.34 15.51
CA LEU A 23 -9.72 -9.14 16.73
C LEU A 23 -10.48 -8.42 17.84
N GLY A 24 -10.60 -7.09 17.79
CA GLY A 24 -11.13 -6.27 18.87
C GLY A 24 -10.19 -6.10 20.08
N HIS A 25 -9.02 -6.73 20.06
CA HIS A 25 -7.99 -6.60 21.10
C HIS A 25 -6.57 -6.71 20.51
N SER A 26 -5.55 -6.28 21.26
CA SER A 26 -4.16 -6.33 20.78
C SER A 26 -3.65 -7.78 20.66
N ALA A 27 -3.01 -8.11 19.55
CA ALA A 27 -2.23 -9.35 19.40
C ALA A 27 -0.88 -9.20 20.11
N LYS A 28 -0.52 -10.15 20.97
CA LYS A 28 0.75 -10.13 21.72
C LYS A 28 1.84 -10.98 21.07
N ASN A 29 1.48 -12.12 20.51
CA ASN A 29 2.42 -13.08 19.93
C ASN A 29 2.29 -13.09 18.41
N ALA A 30 3.39 -13.25 17.70
CA ALA A 30 3.39 -13.33 16.25
C ALA A 30 4.43 -14.32 15.72
N VAL A 31 4.12 -14.89 14.55
CA VAL A 31 5.09 -15.51 13.64
C VAL A 31 5.24 -14.57 12.46
N ILE A 32 6.47 -14.25 12.07
CA ILE A 32 6.74 -13.31 10.97
C ILE A 32 7.43 -14.08 9.84
N THR A 33 6.95 -13.89 8.62
CA THR A 33 7.56 -14.47 7.43
C THR A 33 8.75 -13.63 6.95
N VAL A 34 9.74 -14.27 6.34
CA VAL A 34 10.86 -13.61 5.64
C VAL A 34 11.18 -14.35 4.34
N PRO A 35 11.79 -13.68 3.36
CA PRO A 35 12.32 -14.36 2.19
C PRO A 35 13.32 -15.45 2.59
N ALA A 36 13.31 -16.57 1.87
CA ALA A 36 14.14 -17.72 2.22
C ALA A 36 15.65 -17.41 2.22
N TYR A 37 16.09 -16.54 1.33
CA TYR A 37 17.50 -16.12 1.19
C TYR A 37 17.98 -15.12 2.24
N PHE A 38 17.12 -14.66 3.17
CA PHE A 38 17.55 -13.74 4.23
C PHE A 38 18.65 -14.36 5.09
N ASN A 39 19.74 -13.62 5.28
CA ASN A 39 20.81 -13.98 6.20
C ASN A 39 20.42 -13.72 7.67
N ASP A 40 21.25 -14.17 8.60
CA ASP A 40 20.99 -14.07 10.04
C ASP A 40 20.76 -12.63 10.50
N SER A 41 21.52 -11.67 9.97
CA SER A 41 21.36 -10.26 10.31
C SER A 41 20.02 -9.70 9.85
N GLN A 42 19.56 -10.07 8.66
CA GLN A 42 18.27 -9.63 8.13
C GLN A 42 17.11 -10.28 8.91
N ARG A 43 17.23 -11.58 9.25
CA ARG A 43 16.25 -12.28 10.10
C ARG A 43 16.13 -11.66 11.49
N GLN A 44 17.27 -11.34 12.09
CA GLN A 44 17.29 -10.68 13.39
C GLN A 44 16.67 -9.28 13.30
N ALA A 45 16.99 -8.50 12.27
CA ALA A 45 16.39 -7.18 12.07
C ALA A 45 14.86 -7.25 11.85
N THR A 46 14.34 -8.29 11.18
CA THR A 46 12.89 -8.52 11.10
C THR A 46 12.27 -8.86 12.45
N LYS A 47 12.93 -9.71 13.25
CA LYS A 47 12.49 -10.03 14.61
C LYS A 47 12.45 -8.78 15.50
N ASP A 48 13.49 -7.96 15.42
CA ASP A 48 13.59 -6.69 16.14
C ASP A 48 12.50 -5.71 15.67
N ALA A 49 12.17 -5.65 14.38
CA ALA A 49 11.07 -4.84 13.87
C ALA A 49 9.72 -5.23 14.49
N GLY A 50 9.47 -6.55 14.63
CA GLY A 50 8.29 -7.06 15.32
C GLY A 50 8.26 -6.66 16.81
N GLN A 51 9.39 -6.78 17.51
CA GLN A 51 9.51 -6.36 18.91
C GLN A 51 9.27 -4.86 19.10
N ILE A 52 9.82 -4.03 18.21
CA ILE A 52 9.59 -2.57 18.19
C ILE A 52 8.10 -2.25 17.98
N ALA A 53 7.38 -3.07 17.21
CA ALA A 53 5.94 -2.96 17.03
C ALA A 53 5.10 -3.52 18.19
N GLY A 54 5.74 -3.95 19.29
CA GLY A 54 5.05 -4.47 20.48
C GLY A 54 4.67 -5.94 20.39
N LEU A 55 5.25 -6.70 19.46
CA LEU A 55 5.01 -8.15 19.31
C LEU A 55 6.10 -8.98 19.98
N ASN A 56 5.68 -10.03 20.68
CA ASN A 56 6.54 -11.16 21.00
C ASN A 56 6.65 -12.08 19.77
N VAL A 57 7.74 -11.92 19.01
CA VAL A 57 8.01 -12.72 17.82
C VAL A 57 8.48 -14.12 18.23
N LEU A 58 7.55 -15.08 18.22
CA LEU A 58 7.79 -16.47 18.61
C LEU A 58 8.70 -17.19 17.63
N ARG A 59 8.53 -16.92 16.33
CA ARG A 59 9.31 -17.54 15.27
C ARG A 59 9.39 -16.63 14.05
N VAL A 60 10.53 -16.70 13.36
CA VAL A 60 10.68 -16.19 12.00
C VAL A 60 10.68 -17.40 11.07
N ILE A 61 9.79 -17.43 10.10
CA ILE A 61 9.62 -18.56 9.16
C ILE A 61 9.88 -18.09 7.74
N ASN A 62 10.36 -18.98 6.88
CA ASN A 62 10.51 -18.67 5.47
C ASN A 62 9.14 -18.57 4.81
N GLU A 63 8.94 -17.56 3.96
CA GLU A 63 7.74 -17.40 3.13
C GLU A 63 7.35 -18.68 2.38
N PRO A 64 8.26 -19.36 1.64
CA PRO A 64 7.89 -20.58 0.94
C PRO A 64 7.48 -21.72 1.87
N THR A 65 8.09 -21.81 3.06
CA THR A 65 7.69 -22.80 4.07
C THR A 65 6.33 -22.47 4.68
N ALA A 66 6.04 -21.19 4.92
CA ALA A 66 4.73 -20.76 5.41
C ALA A 66 3.62 -21.06 4.38
N ALA A 67 3.89 -20.81 3.09
CA ALA A 67 2.97 -21.15 2.01
C ALA A 67 2.75 -22.67 1.88
N ALA A 68 3.83 -23.45 1.97
CA ALA A 68 3.75 -24.90 1.95
C ALA A 68 2.98 -25.47 3.16
N LEU A 69 3.19 -24.93 4.36
CA LEU A 69 2.43 -25.31 5.56
C LEU A 69 0.94 -24.99 5.39
N ALA A 70 0.60 -23.80 4.89
CA ALA A 70 -0.78 -23.41 4.62
C ALA A 70 -1.46 -24.36 3.64
N TYR A 71 -0.71 -24.87 2.65
CA TYR A 71 -1.19 -25.84 1.69
C TYR A 71 -1.30 -27.27 2.25
N GLY A 72 -0.27 -27.74 2.96
CA GLY A 72 -0.12 -29.14 3.32
C GLY A 72 -0.65 -29.53 4.70
N LEU A 73 -1.27 -28.60 5.45
CA LEU A 73 -1.87 -28.86 6.77
C LEU A 73 -2.81 -30.08 6.79
N ASP A 74 -3.55 -30.32 5.70
CA ASP A 74 -4.50 -31.42 5.56
C ASP A 74 -4.03 -32.53 4.62
N LYS A 75 -2.76 -32.49 4.17
CA LYS A 75 -2.21 -33.42 3.17
C LYS A 75 -1.29 -34.43 3.85
N SER A 76 -1.60 -35.71 3.68
CA SER A 76 -0.83 -36.82 4.26
C SER A 76 0.04 -37.57 3.25
N GLU A 77 0.00 -37.18 1.98
CA GLU A 77 0.75 -37.85 0.91
C GLU A 77 2.17 -37.31 0.84
N ASP A 78 3.14 -38.23 0.75
CA ASP A 78 4.53 -37.89 0.50
C ASP A 78 4.64 -37.33 -0.93
N LYS A 79 5.09 -36.08 -1.06
CA LYS A 79 5.03 -35.36 -2.33
C LYS A 79 6.10 -34.28 -2.42
N VAL A 80 6.71 -34.15 -3.60
CA VAL A 80 7.56 -33.02 -3.94
C VAL A 80 6.67 -31.90 -4.51
N ILE A 81 6.81 -30.72 -3.94
CA ILE A 81 6.08 -29.51 -4.35
C ILE A 81 7.07 -28.41 -4.74
N ALA A 82 6.63 -27.51 -5.61
CA ALA A 82 7.35 -26.28 -5.90
C ALA A 82 6.51 -25.09 -5.42
N VAL A 83 7.11 -24.17 -4.66
CA VAL A 83 6.48 -22.89 -4.31
C VAL A 83 7.06 -21.82 -5.22
N TYR A 84 6.26 -21.33 -6.15
CA TYR A 84 6.59 -20.24 -7.07
C TYR A 84 5.99 -18.94 -6.53
N ASP A 85 6.83 -18.08 -5.97
CA ASP A 85 6.41 -16.80 -5.39
C ASP A 85 6.86 -15.65 -6.29
N LEU A 86 5.91 -14.98 -6.95
CA LEU A 86 6.16 -13.77 -7.72
C LEU A 86 5.43 -12.59 -7.09
N GLY A 87 6.18 -11.84 -6.27
CA GLY A 87 5.70 -10.73 -5.48
C GLY A 87 5.76 -9.38 -6.20
N GLY A 88 5.76 -8.31 -5.40
CA GLY A 88 5.87 -6.93 -5.90
C GLY A 88 7.28 -6.55 -6.37
N GLY A 89 8.33 -7.10 -5.75
CA GLY A 89 9.72 -6.75 -6.09
C GLY A 89 10.69 -7.93 -6.20
N THR A 90 10.26 -9.14 -5.83
CA THR A 90 11.11 -10.33 -5.85
C THR A 90 10.37 -11.53 -6.44
N PHE A 91 11.16 -12.43 -6.99
CA PHE A 91 10.76 -13.73 -7.46
C PHE A 91 11.54 -14.79 -6.68
N ASP A 92 10.85 -15.73 -6.08
CA ASP A 92 11.43 -16.84 -5.33
C ASP A 92 10.83 -18.17 -5.80
N ILE A 93 11.67 -19.20 -5.86
CA ILE A 93 11.26 -20.57 -6.17
C ILE A 93 11.92 -21.52 -5.18
N SER A 94 11.10 -22.30 -4.48
CA SER A 94 11.56 -23.32 -3.54
C SER A 94 11.01 -24.67 -3.91
N ILE A 95 11.87 -25.69 -3.90
CA ILE A 95 11.45 -27.09 -4.00
C ILE A 95 11.39 -27.65 -2.59
N LEU A 96 10.23 -28.19 -2.22
CA LEU A 96 10.02 -28.79 -0.92
C LEU A 96 9.56 -30.23 -1.07
N GLU A 97 9.95 -31.04 -0.10
CA GLU A 97 9.50 -32.41 0.05
C GLU A 97 8.64 -32.50 1.31
N ILE A 98 7.44 -33.03 1.15
CA ILE A 98 6.53 -33.32 2.26
C ILE A 98 6.69 -34.81 2.55
N GLN A 99 7.09 -35.15 3.78
CA GLN A 99 7.14 -36.52 4.25
C GLN A 99 6.48 -36.64 5.62
N LYS A 100 5.39 -37.41 5.72
CA LYS A 100 4.67 -37.63 7.00
C LYS A 100 4.36 -36.33 7.77
N GLY A 101 3.97 -35.28 7.05
CA GLY A 101 3.66 -33.95 7.61
C GLY A 101 4.88 -33.09 7.97
N VAL A 102 6.10 -33.56 7.69
CA VAL A 102 7.33 -32.77 7.79
C VAL A 102 7.61 -32.13 6.43
N PHE A 103 7.87 -30.82 6.44
CA PHE A 103 8.20 -30.04 5.25
C PHE A 103 9.71 -29.77 5.25
N GLU A 104 10.42 -30.35 4.29
CA GLU A 104 11.85 -30.13 4.07
C GLU A 104 12.06 -29.27 2.84
N VAL A 105 12.83 -28.19 2.96
CA VAL A 105 13.25 -27.39 1.80
C VAL A 105 14.47 -28.06 1.18
N LYS A 106 14.33 -28.58 -0.05
CA LYS A 106 15.43 -29.23 -0.79
C LYS A 106 16.34 -28.20 -1.44
N SER A 107 15.75 -27.17 -2.03
CA SER A 107 16.49 -26.10 -2.67
C SER A 107 15.68 -24.80 -2.68
N THR A 108 16.36 -23.68 -2.88
CA THR A 108 15.73 -22.39 -3.15
C THR A 108 16.58 -21.57 -4.09
N ASN A 109 15.92 -20.90 -5.02
CA ASN A 109 16.52 -19.96 -5.96
C ASN A 109 15.58 -18.77 -6.18
N GLY A 110 16.00 -17.77 -6.95
CA GLY A 110 15.17 -16.59 -7.19
C GLY A 110 15.88 -15.46 -7.91
N ASP A 111 15.17 -14.34 -8.01
CA ASP A 111 15.66 -13.05 -8.51
C ASP A 111 15.14 -11.93 -7.59
N THR A 112 16.05 -11.31 -6.85
CA THR A 112 15.73 -10.26 -5.87
C THR A 112 15.40 -8.90 -6.52
N PHE A 113 15.44 -8.81 -7.85
CA PHE A 113 15.16 -7.62 -8.64
C PHE A 113 14.19 -7.95 -9.79
N LEU A 114 13.17 -8.74 -9.46
CA LEU A 114 12.12 -9.15 -10.39
C LEU A 114 10.78 -9.28 -9.66
N GLY A 115 9.85 -8.37 -9.90
CA GLY A 115 8.49 -8.46 -9.36
C GLY A 115 7.52 -7.53 -10.07
N GLY A 116 6.30 -7.41 -9.53
CA GLY A 116 5.24 -6.58 -10.11
C GLY A 116 5.61 -5.13 -10.44
N GLU A 117 6.57 -4.53 -9.72
CA GLU A 117 7.09 -3.17 -10.00
C GLU A 117 7.82 -3.10 -11.36
N ASP A 118 8.54 -4.15 -11.75
CA ASP A 118 9.20 -4.22 -13.06
C ASP A 118 8.17 -4.31 -14.21
N PHE A 119 7.05 -4.99 -13.96
CA PHE A 119 5.94 -5.09 -14.91
C PHE A 119 5.26 -3.73 -15.08
N ASP A 120 5.05 -3.00 -13.99
CA ASP A 120 4.51 -1.63 -14.02
C ASP A 120 5.46 -0.69 -14.75
N GLN A 121 6.76 -0.83 -14.50
CA GLN A 121 7.80 -0.01 -15.13
C GLN A 121 7.90 -0.28 -16.64
N ALA A 122 7.81 -1.54 -17.08
CA ALA A 122 7.80 -1.90 -18.49
C ALA A 122 6.56 -1.32 -19.21
N LEU A 123 5.38 -1.40 -18.58
CA LEU A 123 4.17 -0.81 -19.12
C LEU A 123 4.23 0.72 -19.14
N LEU A 124 4.75 1.36 -18.09
CA LEU A 124 4.98 2.81 -18.05
C LEU A 124 5.88 3.25 -19.21
N GLN A 125 7.00 2.57 -19.44
CA GLN A 125 7.91 2.89 -20.55
C GLN A 125 7.22 2.78 -21.90
N HIS A 126 6.38 1.75 -22.09
CA HIS A 126 5.56 1.61 -23.28
C HIS A 126 4.62 2.81 -23.45
N ILE A 127 3.84 3.15 -22.41
CA ILE A 127 2.90 4.27 -22.45
C ILE A 127 3.59 5.60 -22.75
N VAL A 128 4.72 5.90 -22.08
CA VAL A 128 5.48 7.13 -22.30
C VAL A 128 6.01 7.21 -23.75
N LYS A 129 6.52 6.09 -24.28
CA LYS A 129 7.00 5.99 -25.66
C LYS A 129 5.87 6.26 -26.66
N GLU A 130 4.71 5.64 -26.46
CA GLU A 130 3.54 5.80 -27.32
C GLU A 130 2.96 7.22 -27.23
N PHE A 131 2.86 7.78 -26.03
CA PHE A 131 2.41 9.15 -25.84
C PHE A 131 3.33 10.17 -26.53
N LYS A 132 4.65 9.97 -26.44
CA LYS A 132 5.63 10.81 -27.15
C LYS A 132 5.52 10.64 -28.66
N ARG A 133 5.25 9.43 -29.15
CA ARG A 133 5.03 9.16 -30.58
C ARG A 133 3.78 9.88 -31.11
N GLU A 134 2.70 9.90 -30.34
CA GLU A 134 1.42 10.51 -30.75
C GLU A 134 1.40 12.03 -30.57
N THR A 135 1.98 12.55 -29.50
CA THR A 135 1.85 13.97 -29.12
C THR A 135 3.12 14.78 -29.33
N GLY A 136 4.28 14.12 -29.49
CA GLY A 136 5.60 14.77 -29.51
C GLY A 136 6.13 15.17 -28.13
N VAL A 137 5.32 15.07 -27.06
CA VAL A 137 5.70 15.51 -25.71
C VAL A 137 6.43 14.40 -24.95
N ASP A 138 7.57 14.75 -24.37
CA ASP A 138 8.36 13.85 -23.55
C ASP A 138 7.96 13.97 -22.07
N LEU A 139 7.18 13.00 -21.59
CA LEU A 139 6.74 12.94 -20.19
C LEU A 139 7.90 12.70 -19.21
N MET A 140 9.08 12.28 -19.66
CA MET A 140 10.20 11.99 -18.75
C MET A 140 10.67 13.22 -17.95
N LYS A 141 10.28 14.42 -18.38
CA LYS A 141 10.60 15.69 -17.70
C LYS A 141 9.51 16.18 -16.75
N ASP A 142 8.35 15.52 -16.74
CA ASP A 142 7.17 15.89 -15.95
C ASP A 142 6.92 14.84 -14.87
N ASN A 143 7.49 15.07 -13.68
CA ASN A 143 7.41 14.12 -12.56
C ASN A 143 5.96 13.84 -12.11
N MET A 144 5.08 14.84 -12.18
CA MET A 144 3.68 14.67 -11.79
C MET A 144 2.93 13.82 -12.81
N ALA A 145 3.13 14.08 -14.12
CA ALA A 145 2.55 13.26 -15.17
C ALA A 145 3.06 11.82 -15.10
N LEU A 146 4.37 11.61 -14.91
CA LEU A 146 4.95 10.26 -14.75
C LEU A 146 4.35 9.49 -13.59
N GLN A 147 4.12 10.15 -12.44
CA GLN A 147 3.52 9.50 -11.29
C GLN A 147 2.09 9.04 -11.60
N ARG A 148 1.29 9.88 -12.29
CA ARG A 148 -0.06 9.50 -12.73
C ARG A 148 -0.05 8.34 -13.72
N VAL A 149 0.91 8.33 -14.65
CA VAL A 149 1.09 7.19 -15.58
C VAL A 149 1.49 5.93 -14.83
N ARG A 150 2.36 6.01 -13.82
CA ARG A 150 2.76 4.88 -12.98
C ARG A 150 1.57 4.22 -12.28
N GLU A 151 0.74 5.02 -11.62
CA GLU A 151 -0.48 4.55 -10.95
C GLU A 151 -1.47 3.92 -11.95
N ALA A 152 -1.60 4.54 -13.13
CA ALA A 152 -2.46 4.00 -14.19
C ALA A 152 -1.91 2.69 -14.78
N SER A 153 -0.59 2.53 -14.91
CA SER A 153 0.06 1.29 -15.34
C SER A 153 -0.23 0.14 -14.38
N GLU A 154 -0.07 0.35 -13.07
CA GLU A 154 -0.35 -0.68 -12.07
C GLU A 154 -1.82 -1.10 -12.12
N LYS A 155 -2.73 -0.12 -12.17
CA LYS A 155 -4.16 -0.38 -12.28
C LYS A 155 -4.49 -1.19 -13.54
N ALA A 156 -3.96 -0.80 -14.69
CA ALA A 156 -4.15 -1.50 -15.97
C ALA A 156 -3.61 -2.93 -15.92
N LYS A 157 -2.41 -3.15 -15.38
CA LYS A 157 -1.81 -4.48 -15.16
C LYS A 157 -2.75 -5.36 -14.33
N CYS A 158 -3.23 -4.85 -13.20
CA CYS A 158 -4.13 -5.59 -12.31
C CYS A 158 -5.46 -5.93 -13.01
N GLU A 159 -6.06 -5.00 -13.73
CA GLU A 159 -7.31 -5.23 -14.48
C GLU A 159 -7.13 -6.28 -15.58
N LEU A 160 -6.01 -6.26 -16.31
CA LEU A 160 -5.71 -7.23 -17.36
C LEU A 160 -5.50 -8.66 -16.85
N SER A 161 -5.37 -8.85 -15.53
CA SER A 161 -5.34 -10.19 -14.94
C SER A 161 -6.71 -10.89 -15.00
N SER A 162 -7.81 -10.14 -14.95
CA SER A 162 -9.18 -10.66 -15.09
C SER A 162 -9.80 -10.34 -16.46
N SER A 163 -9.47 -9.19 -17.04
CA SER A 163 -10.05 -8.68 -18.29
C SER A 163 -9.12 -8.89 -19.48
N VAL A 164 -9.69 -9.04 -20.69
CA VAL A 164 -8.90 -9.19 -21.92
C VAL A 164 -8.40 -7.85 -22.48
N GLN A 165 -8.95 -6.73 -21.99
CA GLN A 165 -8.63 -5.37 -22.39
C GLN A 165 -8.93 -4.40 -21.24
N THR A 166 -8.24 -3.26 -21.22
CA THR A 166 -8.48 -2.11 -20.35
C THR A 166 -8.29 -0.79 -21.13
N ASP A 167 -8.89 0.28 -20.63
CA ASP A 167 -8.78 1.65 -21.15
C ASP A 167 -7.99 2.51 -20.14
N ILE A 168 -6.84 3.02 -20.57
CA ILE A 168 -6.00 3.95 -19.80
C ILE A 168 -6.36 5.37 -20.23
N ASN A 169 -7.12 6.06 -19.38
CA ASN A 169 -7.55 7.43 -19.61
C ASN A 169 -7.03 8.38 -18.52
N LEU A 170 -6.14 9.30 -18.89
CA LEU A 170 -5.63 10.36 -18.02
C LEU A 170 -5.91 11.73 -18.66
N PRO A 171 -6.98 12.43 -18.25
CA PRO A 171 -7.26 13.75 -18.74
C PRO A 171 -6.29 14.77 -18.15
N TYR A 172 -5.96 15.82 -18.93
CA TYR A 172 -5.05 16.89 -18.53
C TYR A 172 -3.76 16.33 -17.94
N LEU A 173 -3.15 15.39 -18.66
CA LEU A 173 -1.95 14.70 -18.19
C LEU A 173 -0.75 15.66 -18.14
N THR A 174 -0.61 16.49 -19.17
CA THR A 174 0.44 17.52 -19.28
C THR A 174 -0.02 18.64 -20.20
N MET A 175 0.83 19.65 -20.46
CA MET A 175 0.53 20.80 -21.29
C MET A 175 1.74 21.18 -22.17
N ASP A 176 1.47 21.56 -23.42
CA ASP A 176 2.47 22.16 -24.32
C ASP A 176 1.98 23.50 -24.89
N ALA A 177 2.74 24.09 -25.81
CA ALA A 177 2.38 25.36 -26.45
C ALA A 177 1.05 25.33 -27.23
N SER A 178 0.56 24.13 -27.60
CA SER A 178 -0.73 23.93 -28.27
C SER A 178 -1.90 23.68 -27.30
N GLY A 179 -1.62 23.57 -26.00
CA GLY A 179 -2.62 23.41 -24.94
C GLY A 179 -2.49 22.11 -24.14
N PRO A 180 -3.53 21.75 -23.34
CA PRO A 180 -3.51 20.56 -22.52
C PRO A 180 -3.51 19.28 -23.38
N LYS A 181 -2.79 18.26 -22.91
CA LYS A 181 -2.71 16.93 -23.51
C LYS A 181 -3.34 15.88 -22.62
N HIS A 182 -3.99 14.91 -23.24
CA HIS A 182 -4.68 13.80 -22.58
C HIS A 182 -4.07 12.48 -23.05
N LEU A 183 -4.00 11.47 -22.18
CA LEU A 183 -3.68 10.10 -22.56
C LEU A 183 -4.97 9.31 -22.69
N ASN A 184 -5.21 8.71 -23.85
CA ASN A 184 -6.29 7.78 -24.10
C ASN A 184 -5.74 6.55 -24.83
N MET A 185 -5.53 5.46 -24.12
CA MET A 185 -4.92 4.25 -24.68
C MET A 185 -5.78 3.02 -24.38
N LYS A 186 -6.11 2.27 -25.44
CA LYS A 186 -6.67 0.92 -25.33
C LYS A 186 -5.53 -0.09 -25.27
N LEU A 187 -5.50 -0.90 -24.22
CA LEU A 187 -4.49 -1.93 -24.02
C LEU A 187 -5.14 -3.30 -23.84
N SER A 188 -4.81 -4.24 -24.73
CA SER A 188 -5.21 -5.64 -24.59
C SER A 188 -4.24 -6.43 -23.72
N ARG A 189 -4.73 -7.53 -23.13
CA ARG A 189 -3.90 -8.49 -22.38
C ARG A 189 -2.76 -9.03 -23.25
N ALA A 190 -3.04 -9.31 -24.53
CA ALA A 190 -2.03 -9.82 -25.46
C ALA A 190 -0.88 -8.82 -25.69
N GLN A 191 -1.20 -7.53 -25.81
CA GLN A 191 -0.18 -6.48 -25.91
C GLN A 191 0.65 -6.39 -24.63
N PHE A 192 -0.01 -6.39 -23.46
CA PHE A 192 0.68 -6.38 -22.18
C PHE A 192 1.60 -7.60 -22.02
N GLU A 193 1.13 -8.80 -22.35
CA GLU A 193 1.94 -10.03 -22.38
C GLU A 193 3.17 -9.89 -23.28
N GLY A 194 3.05 -9.21 -24.42
CA GLY A 194 4.18 -8.92 -25.30
C GLY A 194 5.20 -7.96 -24.67
N ILE A 195 4.72 -6.92 -23.98
CA ILE A 195 5.57 -5.92 -23.30
C ILE A 195 6.42 -6.56 -22.20
N VAL A 196 5.86 -7.51 -21.44
CA VAL A 196 6.52 -8.11 -20.26
C VAL A 196 7.10 -9.50 -20.50
N ALA A 197 7.13 -9.98 -21.76
CA ALA A 197 7.53 -11.35 -22.09
C ALA A 197 8.90 -11.73 -21.53
N ASP A 198 9.88 -10.82 -21.60
CA ASP A 198 11.23 -11.06 -21.11
C ASP A 198 11.30 -11.16 -19.57
N LEU A 199 10.45 -10.42 -18.85
CA LEU A 199 10.36 -10.50 -17.38
C LEU A 199 9.84 -11.87 -16.94
N ILE A 200 8.83 -12.40 -17.64
CA ILE A 200 8.32 -13.75 -17.36
C ILE A 200 9.41 -14.78 -17.67
N LYS A 201 10.13 -14.63 -18.78
CA LYS A 201 11.22 -15.53 -19.18
C LYS A 201 12.37 -15.56 -18.16
N ARG A 202 12.66 -14.45 -17.47
CA ARG A 202 13.67 -14.40 -16.39
C ARG A 202 13.37 -15.36 -15.24
N THR A 203 12.10 -15.70 -15.00
CA THR A 203 11.71 -16.65 -13.93
C THR A 203 12.13 -18.10 -14.21
N VAL A 204 12.49 -18.43 -15.46
CA VAL A 204 12.77 -19.82 -15.88
C VAL A 204 14.09 -20.35 -15.33
N ALA A 205 15.15 -19.54 -15.43
CA ALA A 205 16.48 -20.00 -15.03
C ALA A 205 16.56 -20.32 -13.52
N PRO A 206 15.99 -19.51 -12.61
CA PRO A 206 15.89 -19.89 -11.20
C PRO A 206 15.09 -21.18 -10.98
N CYS A 207 13.97 -21.39 -11.68
CA CYS A 207 13.20 -22.63 -11.56
C CYS A 207 14.01 -23.87 -11.99
N GLN A 208 14.74 -23.76 -13.11
CA GLN A 208 15.62 -24.84 -13.58
C GLN A 208 16.72 -25.15 -12.57
N LYS A 209 17.35 -24.10 -12.02
CA LYS A 209 18.41 -24.24 -11.04
C LYS A 209 17.91 -24.83 -9.73
N ALA A 210 16.75 -24.39 -9.24
CA ALA A 210 16.13 -24.97 -8.04
C ALA A 210 15.83 -26.46 -8.22
N MET A 211 15.28 -26.89 -9.36
CA MET A 211 15.06 -28.32 -9.63
C MET A 211 16.39 -29.10 -9.72
N GLN A 212 17.41 -28.54 -10.37
CA GLN A 212 18.73 -29.15 -10.46
C GLN A 212 19.39 -29.32 -9.08
N ASP A 213 19.38 -28.27 -8.26
CA ASP A 213 19.96 -28.26 -6.92
C ASP A 213 19.20 -29.21 -5.96
N ALA A 214 17.92 -29.44 -6.21
CA ALA A 214 17.10 -30.43 -5.48
C ALA A 214 17.20 -31.85 -6.04
N GLU A 215 17.94 -32.05 -7.14
CA GLU A 215 18.08 -33.34 -7.83
C GLU A 215 16.74 -33.95 -8.29
N VAL A 216 15.78 -33.10 -8.67
CA VAL A 216 14.46 -33.52 -9.16
C VAL A 216 14.22 -33.10 -10.60
N SER A 217 13.44 -33.90 -11.32
CA SER A 217 12.93 -33.57 -12.65
C SER A 217 11.57 -32.91 -12.57
N LYS A 218 11.11 -32.33 -13.69
CA LYS A 218 9.77 -31.72 -13.77
C LYS A 218 8.64 -32.71 -13.45
N SER A 219 8.80 -33.97 -13.81
CA SER A 219 7.79 -35.01 -13.56
C SER A 219 7.72 -35.44 -12.10
N ASP A 220 8.74 -35.15 -11.31
CA ASP A 220 8.75 -35.45 -9.88
C ASP A 220 7.99 -34.38 -9.07
N ILE A 221 7.84 -33.17 -9.64
CA ILE A 221 7.05 -32.10 -9.03
C ILE A 221 5.57 -32.46 -9.17
N GLY A 222 5.00 -32.96 -8.08
CA GLY A 222 3.61 -33.36 -8.06
C GLY A 222 2.67 -32.16 -8.06
N GLU A 223 3.04 -31.05 -7.42
CA GLU A 223 2.22 -29.84 -7.36
C GLU A 223 3.05 -28.55 -7.38
N VAL A 224 2.48 -27.50 -7.97
CA VAL A 224 3.05 -26.15 -7.92
C VAL A 224 2.11 -25.21 -7.20
N ILE A 225 2.62 -24.63 -6.12
CA ILE A 225 1.94 -23.64 -5.29
C ILE A 225 2.35 -22.26 -5.80
N LEU A 226 1.37 -21.48 -6.24
CA LEU A 226 1.59 -20.10 -6.68
C LEU A 226 1.32 -19.13 -5.54
N VAL A 227 2.30 -18.27 -5.27
CA VAL A 227 2.26 -17.25 -4.21
C VAL A 227 2.62 -15.90 -4.80
N GLY A 228 2.15 -14.81 -4.18
CA GLY A 228 2.50 -13.46 -4.60
C GLY A 228 1.54 -12.90 -5.65
N GLY A 229 1.27 -11.59 -5.54
CA GLY A 229 0.19 -10.94 -6.30
C GLY A 229 0.38 -10.99 -7.82
N MET A 230 1.62 -11.04 -8.31
CA MET A 230 1.93 -11.03 -9.73
C MET A 230 1.69 -12.39 -10.40
N THR A 231 1.58 -13.49 -9.63
CA THR A 231 1.18 -14.80 -10.17
C THR A 231 -0.26 -14.84 -10.67
N ARG A 232 -1.09 -13.85 -10.30
CA ARG A 232 -2.47 -13.71 -10.80
C ARG A 232 -2.54 -13.41 -12.30
N MET A 233 -1.44 -13.01 -12.92
CA MET A 233 -1.37 -12.79 -14.37
C MET A 233 -1.51 -14.13 -15.11
N PRO A 234 -2.50 -14.30 -16.01
CA PRO A 234 -2.75 -15.58 -16.69
C PRO A 234 -1.56 -16.15 -17.45
N LYS A 235 -0.68 -15.29 -17.98
CA LYS A 235 0.52 -15.74 -18.70
C LYS A 235 1.59 -16.31 -17.79
N ALA A 236 1.69 -15.81 -16.55
CA ALA A 236 2.57 -16.41 -15.54
C ALA A 236 2.12 -17.85 -15.23
N LEU A 237 0.81 -18.09 -15.16
CA LEU A 237 0.22 -19.44 -14.92
C LEU A 237 0.51 -20.43 -16.05
N LYS A 238 0.48 -19.96 -17.30
CA LYS A 238 0.59 -20.79 -18.50
C LYS A 238 2.02 -21.00 -18.98
N PHE A 239 3.00 -20.54 -18.23
CA PHE A 239 4.38 -20.68 -18.67
C PHE A 239 4.80 -22.15 -18.58
N LYS A 240 5.34 -22.69 -19.69
CA LYS A 240 5.62 -24.11 -20.03
C LYS A 240 6.38 -24.95 -18.98
N TYR A 241 6.80 -24.36 -17.88
CA TYR A 241 7.50 -25.02 -16.78
C TYR A 241 6.60 -25.32 -15.58
N LEU A 242 5.33 -24.88 -15.60
CA LEU A 242 4.36 -25.00 -14.51
C LEU A 242 3.21 -26.00 -14.82
N GLU A 243 3.31 -26.83 -15.85
CA GLU A 243 2.23 -27.74 -16.31
C GLU A 243 1.85 -28.89 -15.34
N ALA A 244 2.38 -28.89 -14.10
CA ALA A 244 1.88 -29.75 -13.03
C ALA A 244 0.51 -29.26 -12.51
N SER A 245 -0.13 -29.99 -11.59
CA SER A 245 -1.34 -29.46 -10.93
C SER A 245 -0.99 -28.19 -10.17
N VAL A 246 -1.58 -27.07 -10.61
CA VAL A 246 -1.33 -25.74 -10.07
C VAL A 246 -2.35 -25.43 -8.99
N VAL A 247 -1.88 -25.10 -7.79
CA VAL A 247 -2.71 -24.60 -6.69
C VAL A 247 -2.37 -23.14 -6.45
N ILE A 248 -3.35 -22.27 -6.67
CA ILE A 248 -3.21 -20.85 -6.40
C ILE A 248 -3.45 -20.63 -4.91
N GLN A 249 -2.41 -20.26 -4.17
CA GLN A 249 -2.55 -19.81 -2.80
C GLN A 249 -2.61 -18.29 -2.82
N SER A 250 -3.77 -17.73 -2.49
CA SER A 250 -3.82 -16.31 -2.17
C SER A 250 -3.03 -16.12 -0.89
N SER A 251 -1.82 -15.55 -0.98
CA SER A 251 -1.24 -14.89 0.18
C SER A 251 -2.32 -13.93 0.70
N GLY A 252 -2.80 -14.17 1.93
CA GLY A 252 -3.98 -13.51 2.51
C GLY A 252 -4.00 -12.03 2.18
N GLY A 253 -4.76 -11.71 1.15
CA GLY A 253 -4.78 -10.42 0.50
C GLY A 253 -6.23 -10.03 0.48
N LEU A 254 -6.52 -9.03 1.29
CA LEU A 254 -7.78 -8.30 1.34
C LEU A 254 -8.31 -8.12 -0.10
N SER A 255 -9.60 -8.37 -0.30
CA SER A 255 -10.29 -8.06 -1.55
C SER A 255 -10.06 -6.59 -1.95
N LYS A 256 -10.26 -6.23 -3.22
CA LYS A 256 -10.10 -4.84 -3.70
C LYS A 256 -10.90 -3.86 -2.81
N ASP A 257 -12.08 -4.28 -2.37
CA ASP A 257 -12.97 -3.54 -1.48
C ASP A 257 -12.44 -3.46 -0.04
N GLU A 258 -11.77 -4.50 0.46
CA GLU A 258 -11.11 -4.49 1.77
C GLU A 258 -9.79 -3.71 1.75
N ILE A 259 -9.05 -3.70 0.63
CA ILE A 259 -7.87 -2.84 0.44
C ILE A 259 -8.30 -1.39 0.35
N GLU A 260 -9.34 -1.06 -0.41
CA GLU A 260 -9.89 0.29 -0.46
C GLU A 260 -10.40 0.73 0.92
N ASN A 261 -11.15 -0.12 1.65
CA ASN A 261 -11.56 0.19 3.02
C ASN A 261 -10.37 0.30 3.99
N MET A 262 -9.30 -0.47 3.80
CA MET A 262 -8.15 -0.45 4.70
C MET A 262 -7.15 0.66 4.36
N VAL A 263 -7.04 1.09 3.11
CA VAL A 263 -6.31 2.30 2.69
C VAL A 263 -7.07 3.54 3.15
N LYS A 264 -8.40 3.56 2.99
CA LYS A 264 -9.29 4.60 3.54
C LYS A 264 -9.20 4.70 5.07
N ASN A 265 -8.92 3.58 5.75
CA ASN A 265 -8.74 3.54 7.21
C ASN A 265 -7.27 3.70 7.70
N ALA A 266 -6.26 3.49 6.84
CA ALA A 266 -4.85 3.42 7.29
C ALA A 266 -4.00 4.63 6.89
N GLU A 267 -4.20 5.24 5.72
CA GLU A 267 -3.30 6.27 5.20
C GLU A 267 -4.15 7.27 4.42
N LYS A 268 -4.59 8.40 4.99
CA LYS A 268 -3.84 9.65 4.73
C LYS A 268 -4.17 10.84 5.63
N TYR A 269 -5.05 10.70 6.63
CA TYR A 269 -5.46 11.86 7.44
C TYR A 269 -5.64 11.58 8.94
N ALA A 270 -5.30 10.40 9.50
CA ALA A 270 -5.66 10.14 10.90
C ALA A 270 -5.13 11.18 11.92
N GLU A 271 -3.96 11.77 11.68
CA GLU A 271 -3.45 12.86 12.54
C GLU A 271 -3.78 14.26 12.00
N GLU A 272 -3.89 14.43 10.67
CA GLU A 272 -4.19 15.74 10.05
C GLU A 272 -5.70 16.05 10.02
N ASP A 273 -6.57 15.05 9.82
CA ASP A 273 -8.02 15.09 10.07
C ASP A 273 -8.34 15.13 11.56
N ARG A 274 -7.54 14.51 12.46
CA ARG A 274 -7.74 14.73 13.90
C ARG A 274 -7.53 16.21 14.22
N ARG A 275 -6.42 16.79 13.75
CA ARG A 275 -6.15 18.24 13.89
C ARG A 275 -7.15 19.11 13.14
N ARG A 276 -7.62 18.70 11.96
CA ARG A 276 -8.63 19.44 11.18
C ARG A 276 -10.01 19.36 11.82
N LYS A 277 -10.40 18.21 12.37
CA LYS A 277 -11.64 18.00 13.10
C LYS A 277 -11.64 18.78 14.41
N GLU A 278 -10.57 18.68 15.21
CA GLU A 278 -10.40 19.49 16.43
C GLU A 278 -10.49 20.99 16.12
N ARG A 279 -9.88 21.43 15.00
CA ARG A 279 -9.97 22.83 14.54
C ARG A 279 -11.37 23.22 14.06
N VAL A 280 -12.06 22.36 13.30
CA VAL A 280 -13.42 22.65 12.81
C VAL A 280 -14.43 22.66 13.96
N GLU A 281 -14.28 21.76 14.94
CA GLU A 281 -15.11 21.74 16.14
C GLU A 281 -14.88 22.99 17.00
N ALA A 282 -13.63 23.43 17.17
CA ALA A 282 -13.32 24.68 17.87
C ALA A 282 -13.90 25.91 17.15
N VAL A 283 -13.83 25.95 15.82
CA VAL A 283 -14.42 27.04 15.01
C VAL A 283 -15.94 27.03 15.13
N ASN A 284 -16.59 25.88 14.99
CA ASN A 284 -18.04 25.78 15.10
C ASN A 284 -18.54 26.13 16.52
N MET A 285 -17.78 25.77 17.56
CA MET A 285 -18.09 26.16 18.93
C MET A 285 -17.95 27.68 19.13
N ALA A 286 -16.88 28.29 18.61
CA ALA A 286 -16.70 29.74 18.66
C ALA A 286 -17.77 30.50 17.86
N GLU A 287 -18.14 30.02 16.66
CA GLU A 287 -19.23 30.58 15.86
C GLU A 287 -20.59 30.48 16.58
N GLY A 288 -20.85 29.37 17.26
CA GLY A 288 -22.05 29.22 18.10
C GLY A 288 -22.08 30.22 19.26
N ILE A 289 -20.96 30.40 19.96
CA ILE A 289 -20.86 31.37 21.07
C ILE A 289 -21.04 32.80 20.56
N ILE A 290 -20.42 33.16 19.43
CA ILE A 290 -20.59 34.49 18.82
C ILE A 290 -22.05 34.72 18.45
N HIS A 291 -22.68 33.78 17.74
CA HIS A 291 -24.08 33.90 17.35
C HIS A 291 -25.04 34.01 18.55
N ASP A 292 -24.82 33.21 19.60
CA ASP A 292 -25.60 33.29 20.84
C ASP A 292 -25.38 34.61 21.58
N THR A 293 -24.16 35.15 21.53
CA THR A 293 -23.81 36.44 22.14
C THR A 293 -24.42 37.59 21.36
N GLU A 294 -24.29 37.61 20.02
CA GLU A 294 -24.93 38.58 19.14
C GLU A 294 -26.46 38.57 19.31
N SER A 295 -27.06 37.38 19.35
CA SER A 295 -28.51 37.23 19.55
C SER A 295 -28.96 37.79 20.90
N LYS A 296 -28.22 37.50 21.98
CA LYS A 296 -28.52 38.04 23.31
C LYS A 296 -28.26 39.54 23.39
N MET A 297 -27.20 40.05 22.76
CA MET A 297 -26.93 41.48 22.71
C MET A 297 -28.05 42.23 22.01
N GLU A 298 -28.59 41.70 20.92
CA GLU A 298 -29.74 42.29 20.23
C GLU A 298 -31.02 42.20 21.07
N GLU A 299 -31.23 41.10 21.79
CA GLU A 299 -32.37 40.90 22.70
C GLU A 299 -32.34 41.84 23.92
N PHE A 300 -31.16 42.13 24.48
CA PHE A 300 -30.98 42.94 25.69
C PHE A 300 -30.43 44.35 25.44
N LYS A 301 -30.34 44.81 24.18
CA LYS A 301 -29.74 46.10 23.81
C LYS A 301 -30.31 47.32 24.54
N ASP A 302 -31.59 47.29 24.88
CA ASP A 302 -32.28 48.40 25.56
C ASP A 302 -32.07 48.38 27.09
N GLN A 303 -31.48 47.31 27.63
CA GLN A 303 -31.20 47.11 29.06
C GLN A 303 -29.70 47.25 29.39
N LEU A 304 -28.83 47.34 28.38
CA LEU A 304 -27.39 47.43 28.55
C LEU A 304 -26.90 48.90 28.59
N PRO A 305 -25.97 49.25 29.50
CA PRO A 305 -25.28 50.53 29.49
C PRO A 305 -24.56 50.80 28.16
N ALA A 306 -24.58 52.05 27.69
CA ALA A 306 -24.05 52.42 26.37
C ALA A 306 -22.53 52.18 26.21
N ASP A 307 -21.79 52.19 27.32
CA ASP A 307 -20.36 51.92 27.40
C ASP A 307 -20.03 50.41 27.26
N GLU A 308 -20.88 49.53 27.79
CA GLU A 308 -20.74 48.07 27.62
C GLU A 308 -21.09 47.64 26.19
N LEU A 309 -22.08 48.28 25.57
CA LEU A 309 -22.47 48.04 24.17
C LEU A 309 -21.33 48.36 23.18
N ALA A 310 -20.59 49.43 23.46
CA ALA A 310 -19.44 49.86 22.65
C ALA A 310 -18.23 48.92 22.81
N LEU A 311 -18.04 48.35 24.01
CA LEU A 311 -16.95 47.40 24.27
C LEU A 311 -17.19 46.05 23.58
N ALA A 312 -18.43 45.54 23.66
CA ALA A 312 -18.82 44.27 23.09
C ALA A 312 -18.80 44.29 21.54
N SER A 313 -19.29 45.37 20.91
CA SER A 313 -19.22 45.55 19.45
C SER A 313 -17.77 45.70 18.93
N GLY A 314 -16.86 46.23 19.76
CA GLY A 314 -15.43 46.27 19.46
C GLY A 314 -14.77 44.89 19.47
N ALA A 315 -15.16 44.02 20.41
CA ALA A 315 -14.64 42.66 20.54
C ALA A 315 -15.03 41.75 19.36
N ASP A 316 -16.28 41.81 18.90
CA ASP A 316 -16.75 41.05 17.71
C ASP A 316 -15.93 41.41 16.46
N SER A 317 -15.67 42.70 16.25
CA SER A 317 -14.90 43.16 15.10
C SER A 317 -13.44 42.69 15.12
N ALA A 318 -12.83 42.57 16.30
CA ALA A 318 -11.47 42.08 16.48
C ALA A 318 -11.35 40.58 16.20
N CYS A 319 -12.32 39.76 16.67
CA CYS A 319 -12.39 38.32 16.41
C CYS A 319 -12.64 37.97 14.93
N VAL A 320 -13.43 38.77 14.20
CA VAL A 320 -13.66 38.58 12.76
C VAL A 320 -12.43 38.95 11.92
N SER A 321 -11.66 39.97 12.32
CA SER A 321 -10.46 40.41 11.58
C SER A 321 -9.31 39.39 11.60
N THR A 322 -9.23 38.56 12.64
CA THR A 322 -8.23 37.48 12.75
C THR A 322 -8.53 36.31 11.81
N ARG A 323 -9.75 36.26 11.24
CA ARG A 323 -10.26 35.14 10.44
C ARG A 323 -9.69 35.09 9.01
N TRP A 324 -8.97 36.11 8.52
CA TRP A 324 -8.58 36.21 7.10
C TRP A 324 -7.24 36.93 6.80
N LYS A 325 -6.15 36.56 7.48
CA LYS A 325 -4.80 36.80 6.92
C LYS A 325 -4.05 35.48 6.76
N ASP A 326 -3.90 35.06 5.50
CA ASP A 326 -2.88 34.12 5.02
C ASP A 326 -2.92 32.67 5.51
N GLY A 327 -4.10 32.13 5.85
CA GLY A 327 -4.33 30.69 5.99
C GLY A 327 -3.51 29.97 7.08
N THR A 328 -2.89 30.73 8.00
CA THR A 328 -2.12 30.21 9.12
C THR A 328 -2.58 30.88 10.42
N VAL A 329 -3.06 30.07 11.37
CA VAL A 329 -3.33 30.51 12.74
C VAL A 329 -2.02 30.44 13.51
N THR A 330 -1.43 31.58 13.84
CA THR A 330 -0.34 31.64 14.82
C THR A 330 -0.93 31.37 16.21
N SER A 331 -0.28 30.51 16.98
CA SER A 331 -0.63 30.16 18.36
C SER A 331 -0.67 31.40 19.25
N SER A 332 -1.83 32.05 19.31
CA SER A 332 -2.13 33.14 20.24
C SER A 332 -3.55 33.04 20.80
N SER A 333 -4.34 32.05 20.36
CA SER A 333 -5.69 31.79 20.88
C SER A 333 -5.75 31.29 22.33
N GLY A 334 -4.60 31.08 22.98
CA GLY A 334 -4.54 30.81 24.41
C GLY A 334 -4.56 32.07 25.30
N PHE A 335 -4.36 33.27 24.75
CA PHE A 335 -4.29 34.49 25.56
C PHE A 335 -5.62 35.25 25.70
N ALA A 336 -6.56 35.07 24.76
CA ALA A 336 -7.82 35.83 24.76
C ALA A 336 -8.94 35.20 25.61
N LEU A 337 -8.86 33.89 25.90
CA LEU A 337 -9.83 33.20 26.76
C LEU A 337 -9.51 33.38 28.24
N ASP A 338 -8.23 33.36 28.63
CA ASP A 338 -7.81 33.55 30.03
C ASP A 338 -8.08 34.98 30.53
N GLU A 339 -8.03 36.00 29.65
CA GLU A 339 -8.37 37.39 30.02
C GLU A 339 -9.88 37.64 30.24
N TRP A 340 -10.76 36.75 29.74
CA TRP A 340 -12.20 36.83 29.97
C TRP A 340 -12.63 36.10 31.25
N ASP A 341 -12.04 34.94 31.57
CA ASP A 341 -12.41 34.15 32.77
C ASP A 341 -11.90 34.78 34.09
N GLU A 342 -10.87 35.62 34.05
CA GLU A 342 -10.37 36.36 35.23
C GLU A 342 -11.14 37.67 35.54
N ARG A 343 -12.13 38.05 34.72
CA ARG A 343 -12.91 39.28 34.92
C ARG A 343 -14.42 39.05 34.99
N GLY A 344 -14.83 38.05 35.77
CA GLY A 344 -16.13 37.99 36.45
C GLY A 344 -17.30 37.49 35.61
#